data_AF-A0A7R6W5Z8-F1
#
_entry.id   AF-A0A7R6W5Z8-F1
#
_cell.length_a   1.000
_cell.length_b   1.000
_cell.length_c   1.000
_cell.angle_alpha   90.00
_cell.angle_beta   90.00
_cell.angle_gamma   90.00
#
_symmetry.space_group_name_H-M   'P 1'
#
loop_
_entity.id
_entity.type
_entity.pdbx_description
1 polymer ?
#
loop_
_entity_poly.entity_id
_entity_poly.type
_entity_poly.pdbx_seq_one_letter_code
_entity_poly.pdbx_strand_id
1 'polypeptide(L)'
;MSEQQKKKKWNLGAAINHIYINEIIFISLVFLCFFGEVLIEISDRAGVFYWLLMTPVFCFSSILSEKTKFIATGHKTEHLIKYQMFYWGSAFTAILLVFLTWHADEIKATAAGVIIHIILAHTLFLSGIVLGFRFYLLGALLFCTAGLTILMEAHFGIDLLFTIPFIWLGFYWEKNHLFPTLKRKSDFVKDLVEDKDYRRRVGDGE
;
A
#
# COMPACT_ATOMS: atom_id res chain seq x y z
N MET A 1 -35.04 -4.88 16.43
CA MET A 1 -33.63 -4.96 15.96
C MET A 1 -32.84 -3.92 16.75
N SER A 2 -31.92 -4.31 17.64
CA SER A 2 -31.30 -3.37 18.59
C SER A 2 -30.31 -2.42 17.89
N GLU A 3 -30.16 -1.19 18.38
CA GLU A 3 -29.21 -0.20 17.84
C GLU A 3 -27.78 -0.76 17.71
N GLN A 4 -27.38 -1.66 18.61
CA GLN A 4 -26.08 -2.33 18.57
C GLN A 4 -25.89 -3.20 17.31
N GLN A 5 -26.93 -3.88 16.81
CA GLN A 5 -26.85 -4.64 15.55
C GLN A 5 -26.71 -3.72 14.34
N LYS A 6 -27.39 -2.56 14.34
CA LYS A 6 -27.32 -1.57 13.25
C LYS A 6 -25.93 -0.93 13.18
N LYS A 7 -25.37 -0.54 14.33
CA LYS A 7 -24.00 0.00 14.48
C LYS A 7 -22.92 -1.02 14.07
N LYS A 8 -23.11 -2.30 14.44
CA LYS A 8 -22.19 -3.41 14.09
C LYS A 8 -22.21 -3.72 12.58
N LYS A 9 -23.38 -3.66 11.92
CA LYS A 9 -23.52 -3.85 10.47
C LYS A 9 -22.89 -2.70 9.69
N TRP A 10 -23.01 -1.46 10.19
CA TRP A 10 -22.39 -0.27 9.59
C TRP A 10 -20.86 -0.32 9.65
N ASN A 11 -20.30 -0.72 10.81
CA ASN A 11 -18.85 -0.87 10.97
C ASN A 11 -18.25 -1.99 10.10
N LEU A 12 -19.00 -3.08 9.87
CA LEU A 12 -18.54 -4.17 9.01
C LEU A 12 -18.43 -3.74 7.54
N GLY A 13 -19.43 -3.01 7.03
CA GLY A 13 -19.40 -2.48 5.66
C GLY A 13 -18.25 -1.49 5.43
N ALA A 14 -17.99 -0.61 6.40
CA ALA A 14 -16.87 0.33 6.35
C ALA A 14 -15.51 -0.39 6.38
N ALA A 15 -15.36 -1.43 7.21
CA ALA A 15 -14.13 -2.22 7.29
C ALA A 15 -13.87 -3.03 6.00
N ILE A 16 -14.91 -3.59 5.39
CA ILE A 16 -14.82 -4.31 4.12
C ILE A 16 -14.42 -3.35 2.99
N ASN A 17 -15.09 -2.20 2.87
CA ASN A 17 -14.74 -1.19 1.87
C ASN A 17 -13.30 -0.68 2.04
N HIS A 18 -12.81 -0.54 3.27
CA HIS A 18 -11.41 -0.17 3.52
C HIS A 18 -10.41 -1.19 2.97
N ILE A 19 -10.68 -2.48 3.15
CA ILE A 19 -9.79 -3.55 2.65
C ILE A 19 -9.73 -3.51 1.13
N TYR A 20 -10.89 -3.40 0.46
CA TYR A 20 -10.97 -3.31 -1.00
C TYR A 20 -10.31 -2.05 -1.55
N ILE A 21 -10.54 -0.88 -0.94
CA ILE A 21 -9.92 0.38 -1.39
C ILE A 21 -8.40 0.30 -1.26
N ASN A 22 -7.87 -0.18 -0.14
CA ASN A 22 -6.42 -0.35 0.00
C ASN A 22 -5.86 -1.38 -0.97
N GLU A 23 -6.65 -2.36 -1.41
CA GLU A 23 -6.21 -3.41 -2.34
C GLU A 23 -6.12 -2.83 -3.74
N ILE A 24 -7.13 -2.05 -4.14
CA ILE A 24 -7.11 -1.27 -5.37
C ILE A 24 -5.92 -0.30 -5.38
N ILE A 25 -5.70 0.45 -4.29
CA ILE A 25 -4.54 1.36 -4.18
C ILE A 25 -3.24 0.58 -4.37
N PHE A 26 -3.07 -0.55 -3.69
CA PHE A 26 -1.87 -1.37 -3.80
C PHE A 26 -1.63 -1.86 -5.24
N ILE A 27 -2.64 -2.47 -5.87
CA ILE A 27 -2.54 -2.98 -7.25
C ILE A 27 -2.26 -1.84 -8.23
N SER A 28 -2.95 -0.70 -8.09
CA SER A 28 -2.70 0.49 -8.91
C SER A 28 -1.27 0.98 -8.75
N LEU A 29 -0.76 1.09 -7.52
CA LEU A 29 0.61 1.54 -7.28
C LEU A 29 1.63 0.57 -7.88
N VAL A 30 1.45 -0.74 -7.73
CA VAL A 30 2.32 -1.75 -8.38
C VAL A 30 2.33 -1.55 -9.91
N PHE A 31 1.16 -1.38 -10.52
CA PHE A 31 1.05 -1.17 -11.96
C PHE A 31 1.75 0.12 -12.42
N LEU A 32 1.60 1.20 -11.65
CA LEU A 32 2.29 2.46 -11.93
C LEU A 32 3.81 2.31 -11.74
N CYS A 33 4.30 1.53 -10.78
CA CYS A 33 5.74 1.26 -10.67
C CYS A 33 6.27 0.61 -11.95
N PHE A 34 5.59 -0.42 -12.45
CA PHE A 34 5.96 -1.09 -13.71
C PHE A 34 5.98 -0.16 -14.91
N PHE A 35 4.97 0.70 -15.02
CA PHE A 35 4.93 1.68 -16.10
C PHE A 35 6.13 2.62 -16.05
N GLY A 36 6.66 2.91 -14.85
CA GLY A 36 7.90 3.66 -14.67
C GLY A 36 9.14 2.95 -15.17
N GLU A 37 9.28 1.65 -14.89
CA GLU A 37 10.40 0.84 -15.41
C GLU A 37 10.40 0.81 -16.93
N VAL A 38 9.24 0.57 -17.55
CA VAL A 38 9.10 0.60 -19.02
C VAL A 38 9.48 1.95 -19.60
N LEU A 39 9.10 3.05 -18.93
CA LEU A 39 9.44 4.39 -19.39
C LEU A 39 10.93 4.70 -19.28
N ILE A 40 11.62 4.23 -18.23
CA ILE A 40 13.07 4.35 -18.15
C ILE A 40 13.72 3.62 -19.33
N GLU A 41 13.29 2.40 -19.64
CA GLU A 41 13.86 1.59 -20.71
C GLU A 41 13.69 2.22 -22.11
N ILE A 42 12.57 2.90 -22.35
CA ILE A 42 12.31 3.59 -23.62
C ILE A 42 13.03 4.94 -23.69
N SER A 43 13.08 5.70 -22.59
CA SER A 43 13.67 7.04 -22.56
C SER A 43 14.05 7.48 -21.15
N ASP A 44 15.36 7.58 -20.89
CA ASP A 44 15.91 8.06 -19.62
C ASP A 44 15.31 9.39 -19.15
N ARG A 45 15.17 10.35 -20.08
CA ARG A 45 14.63 11.68 -19.77
C ARG A 45 13.16 11.62 -19.41
N ALA A 46 12.37 10.83 -20.14
CA ALA A 46 10.96 10.61 -19.80
C ALA A 46 10.83 9.91 -18.45
N GLY A 47 11.72 8.96 -18.14
CA GLY A 47 11.80 8.28 -16.85
C GLY A 47 12.01 9.24 -15.68
N VAL A 48 12.96 10.19 -15.78
CA VAL A 48 13.19 11.21 -14.74
C VAL A 48 11.92 12.03 -14.47
N PHE A 49 11.27 12.54 -15.52
CA PHE A 49 10.04 13.30 -15.37
C PHE A 49 8.88 12.45 -14.83
N TYR A 50 8.79 11.19 -15.26
CA TYR A 50 7.79 10.26 -14.77
C TYR A 50 7.93 10.07 -13.26
N TRP A 51 9.12 9.75 -12.75
CA TRP A 51 9.33 9.53 -11.32
C TRP A 51 9.13 10.80 -10.49
N LEU A 52 9.49 11.97 -11.03
CA LEU A 52 9.16 13.26 -10.43
C LEU A 52 7.63 13.42 -10.25
N LEU A 53 6.85 13.15 -11.29
CA LEU A 53 5.37 13.24 -11.26
C LEU A 53 4.72 12.12 -10.44
N MET A 54 5.38 10.97 -10.30
CA MET A 54 4.90 9.87 -9.46
C MET A 54 4.99 10.18 -7.97
N THR A 55 5.91 11.04 -7.55
CA THR A 55 6.06 11.46 -6.15
C THR A 55 4.76 12.00 -5.54
N PRO A 56 4.07 12.99 -6.12
CA PRO A 56 2.78 13.44 -5.61
C PRO A 56 1.67 12.38 -5.72
N VAL A 57 1.73 11.49 -6.71
CA VAL A 57 0.77 10.38 -6.84
C VAL A 57 0.89 9.40 -5.67
N PHE A 58 2.12 8.99 -5.32
CA PHE A 58 2.34 8.13 -4.16
C PHE A 58 1.97 8.83 -2.85
N CYS A 59 2.30 10.12 -2.72
CA CYS A 59 1.87 10.93 -1.59
C CYS A 59 0.33 10.94 -1.46
N PHE A 60 -0.40 11.19 -2.54
CA PHE A 60 -1.85 11.20 -2.55
C PHE A 60 -2.45 9.82 -2.19
N SER A 61 -1.95 8.75 -2.79
CA SER A 61 -2.36 7.37 -2.46
C SER A 61 -2.10 7.01 -1.00
N SER A 62 -0.98 7.49 -0.45
CA SER A 62 -0.64 7.28 0.95
C SER A 62 -1.64 7.97 1.89
N ILE A 63 -2.03 9.22 1.59
CA ILE A 63 -3.02 9.98 2.37
C ILE A 63 -4.41 9.35 2.25
N LEU A 64 -4.79 8.88 1.05
CA LEU A 64 -6.06 8.18 0.84
C LEU A 64 -6.13 6.89 1.66
N SER A 65 -5.05 6.10 1.68
CA SER A 65 -4.99 4.87 2.46
C SER A 65 -5.15 5.17 3.96
N GLU A 66 -4.49 6.22 4.47
CA GLU A 66 -4.61 6.64 5.86
C GLU A 66 -6.05 7.11 6.22
N LYS A 67 -6.67 7.92 5.37
CA LYS A 67 -8.08 8.36 5.56
C LYS A 67 -9.04 7.18 5.60
N THR A 68 -8.81 6.18 4.76
CA THR A 68 -9.65 4.99 4.72
C THR A 68 -9.48 4.19 6.02
N LYS A 69 -8.25 4.11 6.56
CA LYS A 69 -7.94 3.47 7.85
C LYS A 69 -8.61 4.19 9.03
N PHE A 70 -8.67 5.52 8.99
CA PHE A 70 -9.42 6.32 9.98
C PHE A 70 -10.91 5.94 10.01
N ILE A 71 -11.56 5.88 8.84
CA ILE A 71 -12.99 5.55 8.72
C ILE A 71 -13.29 4.13 9.25
N ALA A 72 -12.40 3.16 9.00
CA ALA A 72 -12.60 1.78 9.42
C ALA A 72 -12.37 1.54 10.92
N THR A 73 -11.42 2.25 11.54
CA THR A 73 -10.96 2.00 12.92
C THR A 73 -11.54 2.99 13.94
N GLY A 74 -12.05 4.14 13.49
CA GLY A 74 -12.70 5.16 14.33
C GLY A 74 -11.76 5.91 15.29
N HIS A 75 -10.44 5.67 15.23
CA HIS A 75 -9.43 6.36 16.03
C HIS A 75 -8.89 7.57 15.29
N LYS A 76 -8.86 8.75 15.93
CA LYS A 76 -8.29 9.99 15.37
C LYS A 76 -6.79 9.83 15.09
N THR A 77 -6.45 9.70 13.81
CA THR A 77 -5.09 9.59 13.29
C THR A 77 -4.54 10.92 12.75
N GLU A 78 -5.04 12.08 13.20
CA GLU A 78 -4.55 13.39 12.74
C GLU A 78 -3.04 13.60 12.96
N HIS A 79 -2.45 12.92 13.96
CA HIS A 79 -1.02 12.98 14.21
C HIS A 79 -0.20 12.18 13.17
N LEU A 80 -0.79 11.18 12.52
CA LEU A 80 -0.12 10.32 11.54
C LEU A 80 0.01 11.03 10.18
N ILE A 81 -0.99 11.82 9.78
CA ILE A 81 -0.94 12.70 8.59
C ILE A 81 0.25 13.65 8.66
N LYS A 82 0.56 14.21 9.84
CA LYS A 82 1.72 15.11 10.02
C LYS A 82 3.04 14.40 9.72
N TYR A 83 3.21 13.18 10.23
CA TYR A 83 4.41 12.38 9.93
C TYR A 83 4.52 12.08 8.45
N GLN A 84 3.39 11.77 7.80
CA GLN A 84 3.36 11.49 6.38
C GLN A 84 3.74 12.70 5.54
N MET A 85 3.26 13.90 5.89
CA MET A 85 3.68 15.14 5.25
C MET A 85 5.19 15.41 5.41
N PHE A 86 5.79 15.06 6.55
CA PHE A 86 7.24 15.17 6.73
C PHE A 86 8.01 14.19 5.86
N TYR A 87 7.58 12.92 5.77
CA TYR A 87 8.22 11.93 4.91
C TYR A 87 8.12 12.29 3.43
N TRP A 88 6.93 12.68 2.96
CA TRP A 88 6.74 13.07 1.57
C TRP A 88 7.37 14.42 1.25
N GLY A 89 7.39 15.36 2.20
CA GLY A 89 8.04 16.66 2.05
C GLY A 89 9.56 16.54 1.92
N SER A 90 10.19 15.69 2.74
CA SER A 90 11.63 15.43 2.64
C SER A 90 11.97 14.69 1.34
N ALA A 91 11.16 13.70 0.95
CA ALA A 91 11.32 12.98 -0.32
C ALA A 91 11.21 13.92 -1.52
N PHE A 92 10.17 14.76 -1.57
CA PHE A 92 9.96 15.71 -2.66
C PHE A 92 11.13 16.71 -2.77
N THR A 93 11.61 17.22 -1.64
CA THR A 93 12.77 18.11 -1.60
C THR A 93 14.02 17.41 -2.14
N ALA A 94 14.30 16.18 -1.71
CA ALA A 94 15.44 15.41 -2.19
C ALA A 94 15.35 15.13 -3.71
N ILE A 95 14.17 14.78 -4.21
CA ILE A 95 13.93 14.53 -5.63
C ILE A 95 14.12 15.81 -6.47
N LEU A 96 13.65 16.95 -5.98
CA LEU A 96 13.91 18.25 -6.63
C LEU A 96 15.39 18.57 -6.72
N LEU A 97 16.17 18.30 -5.65
CA LEU A 97 17.62 18.50 -5.69
C LEU A 97 18.28 17.60 -6.74
N VAL A 98 17.89 16.33 -6.82
CA VAL A 98 18.41 15.40 -7.85
C VAL A 98 18.04 15.88 -9.26
N PHE A 99 16.81 16.36 -9.45
CA PHE A 99 16.36 16.93 -10.70
C PHE A 99 17.16 18.17 -11.10
N LEU A 100 17.46 19.06 -10.15
CA LEU A 100 18.30 20.24 -10.39
C LEU A 100 19.74 19.85 -10.73
N THR A 101 20.31 18.85 -10.06
CA THR A 101 21.65 18.32 -10.38
C THR A 101 21.68 17.74 -11.80
N TRP A 102 20.63 17.03 -12.21
CA TRP A 102 20.50 16.58 -13.60
C TRP A 102 20.37 17.74 -14.59
N HIS A 103 19.57 18.76 -14.26
CA HIS A 103 19.39 19.93 -15.12
C HIS A 103 20.65 20.79 -15.25
N ALA A 104 21.54 20.75 -14.25
CA ALA A 104 22.85 21.37 -14.28
C ALA A 104 23.90 20.53 -15.04
N ASP A 105 23.51 19.41 -15.67
CA ASP A 105 24.38 18.46 -16.37
C ASP A 105 25.48 17.81 -15.50
N GLU A 106 25.34 17.89 -14.16
CA GLU A 106 26.29 17.28 -13.21
C GLU A 106 26.12 15.75 -13.13
N ILE A 107 24.92 15.24 -13.39
CA ILE A 107 24.63 13.80 -13.48
C ILE A 107 23.86 13.47 -14.74
N LYS A 108 24.01 12.23 -15.23
CA LYS A 108 23.24 11.72 -16.38
C LYS A 108 21.78 11.48 -16.00
N ALA A 109 20.89 11.55 -17.00
CA ALA A 109 19.46 11.28 -16.82
C ALA A 109 19.18 9.88 -16.24
N THR A 110 19.92 8.86 -16.67
CA THR A 110 19.85 7.49 -16.12
C THR A 110 20.10 7.47 -14.62
N ALA A 111 21.20 8.08 -14.18
CA ALA A 111 21.57 8.17 -12.77
C ALA A 111 20.52 8.95 -11.97
N ALA A 112 20.01 10.06 -12.50
CA ALA A 112 18.96 10.84 -11.87
C ALA A 112 17.68 10.03 -11.67
N GLY A 113 17.24 9.30 -12.70
CA GLY A 113 16.06 8.43 -12.64
C GLY A 113 16.19 7.35 -11.57
N VAL A 114 17.33 6.66 -11.54
CA VAL A 114 17.61 5.63 -10.52
C VAL A 114 17.66 6.22 -9.11
N ILE A 115 18.30 7.38 -8.91
CA ILE A 115 18.36 8.03 -7.58
C ILE A 115 16.96 8.42 -7.11
N ILE A 116 16.13 9.02 -7.98
CA ILE A 116 14.73 9.39 -7.64
C ILE A 116 13.93 8.13 -7.28
N HIS A 117 14.10 7.06 -8.06
CA HIS A 117 13.47 5.78 -7.81
C HIS A 117 13.86 5.22 -6.42
N ILE A 118 15.14 5.25 -6.05
CA ILE A 118 15.62 4.83 -4.72
C ILE A 118 14.99 5.68 -3.60
N ILE A 119 14.90 7.01 -3.79
CA ILE A 119 14.27 7.91 -2.80
C ILE A 119 12.80 7.54 -2.60
N LEU A 120 12.08 7.25 -3.67
CA LEU A 120 10.68 6.81 -3.61
C LEU A 120 10.52 5.45 -2.94
N ALA A 121 11.38 4.48 -3.28
CA ALA A 121 11.42 3.17 -2.64
C ALA A 121 11.59 3.28 -1.12
N HIS A 122 12.57 4.08 -0.69
CA HIS A 122 12.86 4.33 0.71
C HIS A 122 11.70 5.02 1.43
N THR A 123 11.12 6.04 0.82
CA THR A 123 10.01 6.81 1.41
C THR A 123 8.75 5.96 1.56
N LEU A 124 8.44 5.10 0.58
CA LEU A 124 7.32 4.16 0.66
C LEU A 124 7.56 3.09 1.73
N PHE A 125 8.80 2.58 1.81
CA PHE A 125 9.18 1.61 2.83
C PHE A 125 9.00 2.20 4.24
N LEU A 126 9.47 3.42 4.49
CA LEU A 126 9.26 4.12 5.76
C LEU A 126 7.79 4.44 6.03
N SER A 127 7.04 4.85 4.99
CA SER A 127 5.59 5.08 5.09
C SER A 127 4.83 3.80 5.47
N GLY A 128 5.40 2.62 5.20
CA GLY A 128 4.92 1.34 5.69
C GLY A 128 4.75 1.26 7.21
N ILE A 129 5.58 1.96 7.99
CA ILE A 129 5.45 2.04 9.47
C ILE A 129 4.06 2.55 9.86
N VAL A 130 3.56 3.55 9.13
CA VAL A 130 2.29 4.24 9.41
C VAL A 130 1.11 3.53 8.75
N LEU A 131 1.27 3.14 7.49
CA LEU A 131 0.18 2.68 6.63
C LEU A 131 -0.04 1.17 6.72
N GLY A 132 1.02 0.40 6.96
CA GLY A 132 0.99 -1.04 7.15
C GLY A 132 1.80 -1.81 6.10
N PHE A 133 1.66 -3.13 6.16
CA PHE A 133 2.53 -4.09 5.44
C PHE A 133 2.54 -3.93 3.91
N ARG A 134 1.43 -3.55 3.29
CA ARG A 134 1.35 -3.35 1.82
C ARG A 134 2.31 -2.28 1.32
N PHE A 135 2.46 -1.19 2.06
CA PHE A 135 3.39 -0.10 1.70
C PHE A 135 4.85 -0.50 1.94
N TYR A 136 5.13 -1.30 2.97
CA TYR A 136 6.45 -1.93 3.12
C TYR A 136 6.82 -2.80 1.92
N LEU A 137 5.88 -3.62 1.44
CA LEU A 137 6.12 -4.47 0.26
C LEU A 137 6.33 -3.66 -1.00
N LEU A 138 5.55 -2.58 -1.21
CA LEU A 138 5.78 -1.67 -2.33
C LEU A 138 7.18 -1.05 -2.29
N GLY A 139 7.59 -0.52 -1.14
CA GLY A 139 8.93 0.06 -0.99
C GLY A 139 10.04 -0.97 -1.18
N ALA A 140 9.87 -2.18 -0.65
CA ALA A 140 10.83 -3.28 -0.82
C ALA A 140 10.89 -3.77 -2.27
N LEU A 141 9.76 -3.80 -2.98
CA LEU A 141 9.71 -4.12 -4.40
C LEU A 141 10.48 -3.09 -5.22
N LEU A 142 10.24 -1.79 -5.00
CA LEU A 142 10.96 -0.70 -5.67
C LEU A 142 12.46 -0.72 -5.36
N PHE A 143 12.85 -1.08 -4.13
CA PHE A 143 14.27 -1.28 -3.83
C PHE A 143 14.88 -2.43 -4.62
N CYS A 144 14.12 -3.52 -4.79
CA CYS A 144 14.57 -4.65 -5.57
C CYS A 144 14.72 -4.28 -7.04
N THR A 145 13.74 -3.59 -7.63
CA THR A 145 13.81 -3.16 -9.04
C THR A 145 14.95 -2.17 -9.24
N ALA A 146 15.09 -1.14 -8.40
CA ALA A 146 16.23 -0.23 -8.46
C ALA A 146 17.59 -0.94 -8.33
N GLY A 147 17.70 -1.93 -7.43
CA GLY A 147 18.91 -2.75 -7.28
C GLY A 147 19.20 -3.61 -8.53
N LEU A 148 18.17 -4.18 -9.15
CA LEU A 148 18.28 -4.93 -10.40
C LEU A 148 18.72 -4.02 -11.57
N THR A 149 18.14 -2.83 -11.68
CA THR A 149 18.56 -1.82 -12.67
C THR A 149 20.05 -1.49 -12.53
N ILE A 150 20.55 -1.32 -11.31
CA ILE A 150 21.96 -1.00 -11.04
C ILE A 150 22.89 -2.18 -11.34
N LEU A 151 22.53 -3.39 -10.91
CA LEU A 151 23.43 -4.54 -10.94
C LEU A 151 23.46 -5.25 -12.29
N MET A 152 22.33 -5.28 -13.00
CA MET A 152 22.15 -6.15 -14.15
C MET A 152 21.76 -5.39 -15.42
N GLU A 153 21.70 -4.04 -15.38
CA GLU A 153 21.04 -3.24 -16.41
C GLU A 153 19.68 -3.86 -16.77
N ALA A 154 18.97 -4.34 -15.74
CA ALA A 154 17.87 -5.27 -15.90
C ALA A 154 16.80 -4.71 -16.81
N HIS A 155 16.42 -5.50 -17.82
CA HIS A 155 15.26 -5.24 -18.65
C HIS A 155 13.96 -5.50 -17.89
N PHE A 156 12.88 -4.82 -18.27
CA PHE A 156 11.54 -4.93 -17.68
C PHE A 156 11.08 -6.38 -17.38
N GLY A 157 11.48 -7.34 -18.22
CA GLY A 157 11.12 -8.75 -18.05
C GLY A 157 11.65 -9.39 -16.75
N ILE A 158 12.83 -8.97 -16.28
CA ILE A 158 13.42 -9.49 -15.04
C ILE A 158 12.66 -8.90 -13.83
N ASP A 159 12.37 -7.60 -13.84
CA ASP A 159 11.58 -6.95 -12.80
C ASP A 159 10.19 -7.56 -12.66
N LEU A 160 9.57 -7.96 -13.78
CA LEU A 160 8.29 -8.67 -13.78
C LEU A 160 8.36 -10.00 -13.02
N LEU A 161 9.41 -10.77 -13.23
CA LEU A 161 9.60 -12.06 -12.57
C LEU A 161 9.70 -11.90 -11.04
N PHE A 162 10.41 -10.88 -10.58
CA PHE A 162 10.55 -10.59 -9.15
C PHE A 162 9.30 -9.98 -8.53
N THR A 163 8.45 -9.32 -9.31
CA THR A 163 7.24 -8.70 -8.75
C THR A 163 6.14 -9.71 -8.43
N ILE A 164 6.04 -10.81 -9.20
CA ILE A 164 5.05 -11.88 -8.96
C ILE A 164 5.08 -12.41 -7.51
N PRO A 165 6.25 -12.80 -6.93
CA PRO A 165 6.30 -13.24 -5.55
C PRO A 165 5.96 -12.13 -4.55
N PHE A 166 6.26 -10.86 -4.83
CA PHE A 166 5.87 -9.74 -3.96
C PHE A 166 4.35 -9.51 -3.95
N ILE A 167 3.69 -9.59 -5.12
CA ILE A 167 2.23 -9.54 -5.23
C ILE A 167 1.62 -10.71 -4.47
N TRP A 168 2.12 -11.92 -4.70
CA TRP A 168 1.63 -13.12 -4.02
C TRP A 168 1.79 -13.00 -2.50
N LEU A 169 2.94 -12.52 -2.01
CA LEU A 169 3.21 -12.35 -0.59
C LEU A 169 2.33 -11.25 0.03
N GLY A 170 2.06 -10.16 -0.71
CA GLY A 170 1.10 -9.12 -0.32
C GLY A 170 -0.30 -9.69 -0.09
N PHE A 171 -0.78 -10.55 -1.00
CA PHE A 171 -2.09 -11.21 -0.83
C PHE A 171 -2.09 -12.32 0.22
N TYR A 172 -1.02 -13.13 0.26
CA TYR A 172 -0.91 -14.31 1.13
C TYR A 172 -0.77 -13.92 2.61
N TRP A 173 0.11 -12.97 2.93
CA TRP A 173 0.39 -12.59 4.31
C TRP A 173 -0.80 -11.90 4.96
N GLU A 174 -1.52 -11.10 4.19
CA GLU A 174 -2.72 -10.45 4.70
C GLU A 174 -3.80 -11.47 5.01
N LYS A 175 -4.06 -12.43 4.09
CA LYS A 175 -5.00 -13.54 4.30
C LYS A 175 -4.66 -14.42 5.49
N ASN A 176 -3.38 -14.66 5.77
CA ASN A 176 -2.98 -15.64 6.79
C ASN A 176 -2.72 -15.04 8.18
N HIS A 177 -2.29 -13.77 8.29
CA HIS A 177 -1.92 -13.17 9.59
C HIS A 177 -2.91 -12.10 10.10
N LEU A 178 -3.68 -11.45 9.23
CA LEU A 178 -4.69 -10.43 9.61
C LEU A 178 -6.12 -10.97 9.74
N PHE A 179 -6.45 -12.12 9.12
CA PHE A 179 -7.79 -12.75 9.20
C PHE A 179 -8.06 -13.82 10.28
N PRO A 180 -7.19 -14.17 11.25
CA PRO A 180 -7.65 -15.08 12.32
C PRO A 180 -8.74 -14.42 13.19
N THR A 181 -8.83 -13.08 13.23
CA THR A 181 -9.80 -12.35 14.05
C THR A 181 -11.22 -12.35 13.47
N LEU A 182 -11.38 -12.38 12.13
CA LEU A 182 -12.70 -12.45 11.48
C LEU A 182 -13.21 -13.88 11.41
N LYS A 183 -12.35 -14.87 11.12
CA LYS A 183 -12.72 -16.30 11.12
C LYS A 183 -13.17 -16.75 12.52
N ARG A 184 -12.45 -16.31 13.57
CA ARG A 184 -12.84 -16.56 14.97
C ARG A 184 -14.18 -15.91 15.34
N LYS A 185 -14.53 -14.76 14.76
CA LYS A 185 -15.80 -14.06 15.06
C LYS A 185 -16.99 -14.62 14.29
N SER A 186 -16.80 -15.11 13.06
CA SER A 186 -17.86 -15.81 12.33
C SER A 186 -18.21 -17.15 12.98
N ASP A 187 -17.19 -17.88 13.44
CA ASP A 187 -17.40 -19.14 14.17
C ASP A 187 -18.12 -18.88 15.51
N PHE A 188 -17.71 -17.86 16.26
CA PHE A 188 -18.38 -17.48 17.52
C PHE A 188 -19.84 -17.02 17.33
N VAL A 189 -20.15 -16.35 16.20
CA VAL A 189 -21.52 -15.95 15.88
C VAL A 189 -22.35 -17.16 15.43
N LYS A 190 -21.75 -18.11 14.73
CA LYS A 190 -22.42 -19.35 14.33
C LYS A 190 -22.77 -20.20 15.55
N ASP A 191 -21.83 -20.36 16.49
CA ASP A 191 -22.06 -21.08 17.76
C ASP A 191 -23.16 -20.43 18.61
N LEU A 192 -23.19 -19.08 18.69
CA LEU A 192 -24.24 -18.36 19.42
C LEU A 192 -25.64 -18.43 18.78
N VAL A 193 -25.70 -18.58 17.45
CA VAL A 193 -26.97 -18.75 16.73
C VAL A 193 -27.47 -20.18 16.87
N GLU A 194 -26.58 -21.17 16.77
CA GLU A 194 -26.92 -22.58 17.00
C GLU A 194 -27.38 -22.83 18.45
N ASP A 195 -26.72 -22.24 19.46
CA ASP A 195 -27.13 -22.37 20.87
C ASP A 195 -28.49 -21.72 21.16
N LYS A 196 -28.80 -20.58 20.51
CA LYS A 196 -30.11 -19.94 20.62
C LYS A 196 -31.22 -20.76 19.98
N ASP A 197 -30.97 -21.32 18.80
CA ASP A 197 -31.96 -22.16 18.12
C ASP A 197 -32.17 -23.49 18.86
N TYR A 198 -31.12 -24.03 19.49
CA TYR A 198 -31.24 -25.19 20.37
C TYR A 198 -32.12 -24.89 21.59
N ARG A 199 -31.85 -23.81 22.34
CA ARG A 199 -32.66 -23.43 23.51
C ARG A 199 -34.12 -23.13 23.19
N ARG A 200 -34.39 -22.58 22.00
CA ARG A 200 -35.76 -22.33 21.54
C ARG A 200 -36.54 -23.63 21.31
N ARG A 201 -35.89 -24.65 20.73
CA ARG A 201 -36.51 -25.97 20.52
C ARG A 201 -36.76 -26.74 21.81
N VAL A 202 -35.96 -26.53 22.84
CA VAL A 202 -36.11 -27.20 24.15
C VAL A 202 -37.12 -26.46 25.05
N GLY A 203 -37.22 -25.14 24.96
CA GLY A 203 -38.14 -24.33 25.78
C GLY A 203 -39.61 -24.33 25.33
N ASP A 204 -39.89 -24.70 24.08
CA ASP A 204 -41.26 -24.81 23.55
C ASP A 204 -41.89 -26.21 23.81
N GLY A 205 -41.19 -27.07 24.58
CA GLY A 205 -41.58 -28.45 24.88
C GLY A 205 -42.02 -28.73 26.32
N GLU A 206 -42.15 -27.70 27.17
CA GLU A 206 -42.71 -27.80 28.53
C GLU A 206 -44.12 -27.19 28.63
#